data_AF-A0A0E0HXE8-F1
#
_entry.id   AF-A0A0E0HXE8-F1
#
_cell.length_a   1.000
_cell.length_b   1.000
_cell.length_c   1.000
_cell.angle_alpha   90.00
_cell.angle_beta   90.00
_cell.angle_gamma   90.00
#
_symmetry.space_group_name_H-M   'P 1'
#
loop_
_entity.id
_entity.type
_entity.pdbx_description
1 polymer ?
#
loop_
_entity_poly.entity_id
_entity_poly.type
_entity_poly.pdbx_seq_one_letter_code
_entity_poly.pdbx_strand_id
1 'polypeptide(L)'
;MATQTRPLVSVKALEGDMATDNSSSLALAETSQAIKILKQVGAYADAEKAKDSVGIRPGKGKMRNRRYINRKGPLIVYGTEGSKIVKAFRNLPGVDVANVERLNLLDLAPGGHLGRFVIWTESAFKKLEEVYGTFDAPSLKKKGFILPRPKMANADLGRIINSDEVQSVVKPLNKEVKRREKRKNPLKNVAAVLKLNPYFGTARKMATLAEAARIKARKEKLDSKRTKLSPEEAAKVKAAGKAWYKTMISDSDYAEFDNFSKWLGVTQ
;
A
#
# COMPACT_ATOMS: atom_id res chain seq x y z
N MET A 1 19.22 -0.53 -0.96
CA MET A 1 19.98 0.53 -1.67
C MET A 1 19.19 1.82 -1.60
N ALA A 2 19.50 2.68 -0.62
CA ALA A 2 18.90 4.01 -0.57
C ALA A 2 19.44 4.79 -1.78
N THR A 3 18.61 4.97 -2.80
CA THR A 3 18.88 5.91 -3.90
C THR A 3 19.02 7.28 -3.26
N GLN A 4 20.25 7.80 -3.17
CA GLN A 4 20.48 9.19 -2.82
C GLN A 4 19.61 10.05 -3.74
N THR A 5 18.57 10.68 -3.19
CA THR A 5 17.73 11.61 -3.92
C THR A 5 18.61 12.80 -4.25
N ARG A 6 19.12 12.84 -5.49
CA ARG A 6 19.79 14.02 -6.01
C ARG A 6 18.77 15.18 -5.99
N PRO A 7 19.15 16.38 -5.52
CA PRO A 7 18.26 17.53 -5.55
C PRO A 7 17.76 17.78 -6.97
N LEU A 8 16.51 18.26 -7.09
CA LEU A 8 15.85 18.55 -8.37
C LEU A 8 16.69 19.46 -9.28
N VAL A 9 17.55 20.29 -8.68
CA VAL A 9 18.60 21.03 -9.36
C VAL A 9 19.91 20.70 -8.67
N SER A 10 20.82 20.00 -9.34
CA SER A 10 22.20 19.88 -8.89
C SER A 10 23.01 21.01 -9.51
N VAL A 11 23.20 22.10 -8.78
CA VAL A 11 24.25 23.08 -9.10
C VAL A 11 25.56 22.48 -8.58
N LYS A 12 26.29 21.79 -9.45
CA LYS A 12 27.66 21.39 -9.12
C LYS A 12 28.53 22.61 -9.45
N ALA A 13 28.95 23.35 -8.43
CA ALA A 13 30.11 24.23 -8.56
C ALA A 13 31.28 23.31 -8.89
N LEU A 14 31.79 23.39 -10.11
CA LEU A 14 32.99 22.67 -10.48
C LEU A 14 34.15 23.46 -9.90
N GLU A 15 34.89 22.86 -8.96
CA GLU A 15 36.25 23.31 -8.67
C GLU A 15 37.05 23.12 -9.96
N GLY A 16 37.43 24.24 -10.56
CA GLY A 16 37.82 24.33 -11.96
C GLY A 16 36.84 25.25 -12.69
N ASP A 17 37.20 26.53 -12.71
CA ASP A 17 36.52 27.61 -13.40
C ASP A 17 35.82 27.15 -14.69
N MET A 18 34.50 27.08 -14.66
CA MET A 18 33.68 27.43 -15.83
C MET A 18 33.39 28.94 -15.82
N ALA A 19 34.35 29.74 -15.33
CA ALA A 19 34.56 31.13 -15.72
C ALA A 19 35.43 31.15 -16.99
N THR A 20 34.92 30.59 -18.09
CA THR A 20 35.60 30.67 -19.40
C THR A 20 34.83 31.57 -20.36
N ASP A 21 34.40 32.73 -19.86
CA ASP A 21 34.31 33.91 -20.73
C ASP A 21 35.67 34.66 -20.79
N ASN A 22 36.68 34.28 -19.96
CA ASN A 22 37.99 34.94 -19.92
C ASN A 22 39.19 34.12 -20.43
N SER A 23 39.02 32.87 -20.87
CA SER A 23 40.06 32.22 -21.67
C SER A 23 39.77 32.46 -23.15
N SER A 24 40.68 33.15 -23.81
CA SER A 24 40.85 33.30 -25.25
C SER A 24 41.04 31.96 -25.99
N SER A 25 40.19 30.98 -25.74
CA SER A 25 40.16 29.70 -26.43
C SER A 25 38.70 29.31 -26.70
N LEU A 26 38.45 28.97 -27.96
CA LEU A 26 37.25 28.34 -28.48
C LEU A 26 36.09 29.30 -28.77
N ALA A 27 36.19 29.93 -29.95
CA ALA A 27 35.05 29.95 -30.85
C ALA A 27 34.54 28.50 -31.02
N LEU A 28 33.64 28.06 -30.14
CA LEU A 28 32.99 26.74 -30.17
C LEU A 28 32.10 26.65 -31.41
N ALA A 29 32.72 26.38 -32.55
CA ALA A 29 32.04 26.19 -33.83
C ALA A 29 31.74 24.71 -34.08
N GLU A 30 32.56 23.82 -33.51
CA GLU A 30 32.54 22.39 -33.82
C GLU A 30 31.94 21.54 -32.72
N THR A 31 31.15 20.54 -33.13
CA THR A 31 30.53 19.54 -32.26
C THR A 31 31.58 18.69 -31.52
N SER A 32 32.75 18.47 -32.13
CA SER A 32 33.87 17.71 -31.55
C SER A 32 34.35 18.35 -30.23
N GLN A 33 34.47 19.67 -30.23
CA GLN A 33 34.89 20.48 -29.08
C GLN A 33 33.79 20.50 -28.01
N ALA A 34 32.54 20.64 -28.41
CA ALA A 34 31.38 20.56 -27.52
C ALA A 34 31.34 19.23 -26.73
N ILE A 35 31.62 18.10 -27.39
CA ILE A 35 31.68 16.78 -26.73
C ILE A 35 32.81 16.74 -25.70
N LYS A 36 33.99 17.30 -26.01
CA LYS A 36 35.13 17.35 -25.06
C LYS A 36 34.76 18.12 -23.79
N ILE A 37 34.11 19.27 -23.94
CA ILE A 37 33.65 20.07 -22.79
C ILE A 37 32.62 19.31 -21.96
N LEU A 38 31.61 18.69 -22.59
CA LEU A 38 30.61 17.92 -21.85
C LEU A 38 31.23 16.75 -21.08
N LYS A 39 32.29 16.13 -21.62
CA LYS A 39 33.03 15.07 -20.93
C LYS A 39 33.81 15.59 -19.73
N GLN A 40 34.47 16.74 -19.85
CA GLN A 40 35.19 17.39 -18.75
C GLN A 40 34.25 17.80 -17.61
N VAL A 41 33.08 18.36 -17.96
CA VAL A 41 32.03 18.75 -17.00
C VAL A 41 31.34 17.51 -16.37
N GLY A 42 31.50 16.33 -16.97
CA GLY A 42 30.78 15.11 -16.57
C GLY A 42 29.30 15.09 -17.00
N ALA A 43 28.91 16.01 -17.88
CA ALA A 43 27.56 16.14 -18.42
C ALA A 43 27.28 15.19 -19.61
N TYR A 44 28.33 14.67 -20.25
CA TYR A 44 28.20 13.90 -21.49
C TYR A 44 27.43 12.59 -21.32
N ALA A 45 27.46 11.99 -20.13
CA ALA A 45 26.73 10.74 -19.84
C ALA A 45 25.21 10.87 -20.09
N ASP A 46 24.63 12.06 -19.87
CA ASP A 46 23.21 12.29 -20.10
C ASP A 46 22.89 12.44 -21.61
N ALA A 47 23.83 12.99 -22.39
CA ALA A 47 23.73 13.01 -23.85
C ALA A 47 23.92 11.62 -24.48
N GLU A 48 24.85 10.80 -23.95
CA GLU A 48 25.01 9.39 -24.36
C GLU A 48 23.74 8.58 -24.07
N LYS A 49 23.17 8.74 -22.87
CA LYS A 49 21.88 8.14 -22.53
C LYS A 49 20.75 8.58 -23.47
N ALA A 50 20.74 9.85 -23.89
CA ALA A 50 19.77 10.33 -24.86
C ALA A 50 20.00 9.71 -26.25
N LYS A 51 21.25 9.53 -26.68
CA LYS A 51 21.63 8.85 -27.93
C LYS A 51 21.14 7.40 -27.96
N ASP A 52 21.40 6.65 -26.89
CA ASP A 52 21.02 5.24 -26.80
C ASP A 52 19.50 5.05 -26.66
N SER A 53 18.80 6.07 -26.15
CA SER A 53 17.36 6.05 -26.00
C SER A 53 16.55 6.30 -27.28
N VAL A 54 17.22 6.55 -28.41
CA VAL A 54 16.55 6.83 -29.69
C VAL A 54 15.78 5.58 -30.13
N GLY A 55 14.46 5.64 -30.01
CA GLY A 55 13.56 4.55 -30.37
C GLY A 55 12.58 4.92 -31.48
N ILE A 56 12.10 3.92 -32.22
CA ILE A 56 11.02 4.11 -33.19
C ILE A 56 9.68 4.24 -32.43
N ARG A 57 8.99 5.37 -32.62
CA ARG A 57 7.66 5.65 -32.06
C ARG A 57 6.64 4.60 -32.54
N PRO A 58 5.89 3.96 -31.62
CA PRO A 58 4.82 3.06 -31.99
C PRO A 58 3.59 3.82 -32.55
N GLY A 59 2.74 3.11 -33.29
CA GLY A 59 1.47 3.63 -33.81
C GLY A 59 1.58 4.59 -35.00
N LYS A 60 0.49 5.32 -35.27
CA LYS A 60 0.31 6.16 -36.47
C LYS A 60 1.26 7.37 -36.53
N GLY A 61 1.87 7.76 -35.40
CA GLY A 61 2.88 8.82 -35.36
C GLY A 61 4.09 8.52 -36.25
N LYS A 62 4.44 7.24 -36.43
CA LYS A 62 5.52 6.80 -37.30
C LYS A 62 5.37 7.27 -38.76
N MET A 63 4.13 7.35 -39.25
CA MET A 63 3.80 7.78 -40.62
C MET A 63 3.69 9.30 -40.77
N ARG A 64 3.69 10.07 -39.67
CA ARG A 64 3.48 11.52 -39.68
C ARG A 64 4.75 12.30 -39.32
N ASN A 65 5.90 11.93 -39.89
CA ASN A 65 7.22 12.55 -39.63
C ASN A 65 7.65 12.60 -38.16
N ARG A 66 7.11 11.70 -37.33
CA ARG A 66 7.39 11.59 -35.89
C ARG A 66 7.92 10.20 -35.55
N ARG A 67 8.76 9.65 -36.44
CA ARG A 67 9.28 8.28 -36.37
C ARG A 67 10.16 8.03 -35.15
N TYR A 68 11.00 8.97 -34.77
CA TYR A 68 11.93 8.81 -33.66
C TYR A 68 11.48 9.58 -32.42
N ILE A 69 11.83 9.03 -31.26
CA ILE A 69 11.72 9.68 -29.95
C ILE A 69 13.06 9.53 -29.27
N ASN A 70 13.56 10.61 -28.70
CA ASN A 70 14.75 10.65 -27.86
C ASN A 70 14.41 11.26 -26.51
N ARG A 71 15.14 10.85 -25.47
CA ARG A 71 15.07 11.49 -24.16
C ARG A 71 15.67 12.90 -24.24
N LYS A 72 15.22 13.76 -23.32
CA LYS A 72 15.82 15.07 -23.11
C LYS A 72 17.06 14.92 -22.24
N GLY A 73 18.17 15.45 -22.74
CA GLY A 73 19.43 15.55 -22.05
C GLY A 73 19.68 16.97 -21.53
N PRO A 74 20.95 17.42 -21.42
CA PRO A 74 21.27 18.71 -20.85
C PRO A 74 20.71 19.87 -21.69
N LEU A 75 20.31 20.95 -21.02
CA LEU A 75 19.97 22.23 -21.64
C LEU A 75 21.15 23.18 -21.47
N ILE A 76 21.63 23.78 -22.56
CA ILE A 76 22.71 24.76 -22.51
C ILE A 76 22.13 26.15 -22.68
N VAL A 77 22.36 27.00 -21.68
CA VAL A 77 21.87 28.37 -21.67
C VAL A 77 23.02 29.35 -21.86
N TYR A 78 22.88 30.22 -22.86
CA TYR A 78 23.89 31.22 -23.24
C TYR A 78 23.32 32.64 -23.22
N GLY A 79 24.19 33.62 -22.92
CA GLY A 79 23.80 35.04 -22.80
C GLY A 79 24.04 35.89 -24.04
N THR A 80 25.02 35.53 -24.89
CA THR A 80 25.47 36.36 -26.01
C THR A 80 24.68 36.07 -27.29
N GLU A 81 24.11 37.10 -27.92
CA GLU A 81 23.45 36.96 -29.22
C GLU A 81 24.47 36.62 -30.32
N GLY A 82 24.12 35.74 -31.25
CA GLY A 82 25.02 35.31 -32.33
C GLY A 82 26.14 34.34 -31.93
N SER A 83 26.10 33.80 -30.70
CA SER A 83 27.12 32.86 -30.22
C SER A 83 27.21 31.60 -31.09
N LYS A 84 28.45 31.19 -31.40
CA LYS A 84 28.76 29.96 -32.16
C LYS A 84 28.37 28.68 -31.40
N ILE A 85 28.15 28.77 -30.08
CA ILE A 85 27.66 27.70 -29.20
C ILE A 85 26.44 27.00 -29.79
N VAL A 86 25.48 27.75 -30.35
CA VAL A 86 24.27 27.17 -30.94
C VAL A 86 24.62 26.14 -32.02
N LYS A 87 25.61 26.43 -32.87
CA LYS A 87 26.01 25.53 -33.96
C LYS A 87 26.71 24.29 -33.43
N ALA A 88 27.56 24.43 -32.42
CA ALA A 88 28.31 23.31 -31.84
C ALA A 88 27.42 22.31 -31.09
N PHE A 89 26.38 22.78 -30.39
CA PHE A 89 25.56 21.92 -29.53
C PHE A 89 24.24 21.44 -30.15
N ARG A 90 23.68 22.12 -31.16
CA ARG A 90 22.36 21.78 -31.75
C ARG A 90 22.26 20.35 -32.31
N ASN A 91 23.37 19.78 -32.79
CA ASN A 91 23.36 18.45 -33.41
C ASN A 91 23.63 17.31 -32.42
N LEU A 92 23.79 17.61 -31.13
CA LEU A 92 24.00 16.57 -30.13
C LEU A 92 22.67 15.92 -29.72
N PRO A 93 22.63 14.59 -29.56
CA PRO A 93 21.40 13.88 -29.24
C PRO A 93 20.85 14.30 -27.87
N GLY A 94 19.61 14.78 -27.84
CA GLY A 94 18.91 15.15 -26.60
C GLY A 94 19.35 16.47 -25.97
N VAL A 95 20.39 17.12 -26.50
CA VAL A 95 20.86 18.42 -26.02
C VAL A 95 20.03 19.53 -26.66
N ASP A 96 19.50 20.43 -25.85
CA ASP A 96 18.83 21.64 -26.34
C ASP A 96 19.67 22.87 -25.99
N VAL A 97 19.49 23.96 -26.75
CA VAL A 97 20.16 25.25 -26.54
C VAL A 97 19.13 26.35 -26.41
N ALA A 98 19.29 27.23 -25.41
CA ALA A 98 18.38 28.35 -25.17
C ALA A 98 19.15 29.62 -24.84
N ASN A 99 18.62 30.77 -25.25
CA ASN A 99 19.13 32.06 -24.81
C ASN A 99 18.44 32.45 -23.49
N VAL A 100 19.17 33.05 -22.54
CA VAL A 100 18.63 33.49 -21.24
C VAL A 100 17.40 34.37 -21.38
N GLU A 101 17.44 35.30 -22.33
CA GLU A 101 16.40 36.32 -22.52
C GLU A 101 15.11 35.71 -23.10
N ARG A 102 15.23 34.54 -23.76
CA ARG A 102 14.14 33.83 -24.43
C ARG A 102 13.95 32.43 -23.84
N LEU A 103 14.22 32.28 -22.54
CA LEU A 103 14.06 31.02 -21.83
C LEU A 103 12.59 30.60 -21.77
N ASN A 104 12.30 29.40 -22.28
CA ASN A 104 10.97 28.83 -22.28
C ASN A 104 10.81 27.80 -21.15
N LEU A 105 9.63 27.78 -20.53
CA LEU A 105 9.26 26.77 -19.56
C LEU A 105 9.29 25.35 -20.15
N LEU A 106 8.92 25.19 -21.43
CA LEU A 106 8.91 23.88 -22.09
C LEU A 106 10.32 23.29 -22.23
N ASP A 107 11.35 24.14 -22.30
CA ASP A 107 12.74 23.71 -22.36
C ASP A 107 13.27 23.37 -20.97
N LEU A 108 12.88 24.13 -19.94
CA LEU A 108 13.27 23.90 -18.55
C LEU A 108 12.55 22.70 -17.90
N ALA A 109 11.29 22.48 -18.24
CA ALA A 109 10.42 21.49 -17.63
C ALA A 109 9.66 20.67 -18.70
N PRO A 110 10.37 19.85 -19.51
CA PRO A 110 9.73 19.04 -20.55
C PRO A 110 8.74 18.06 -19.93
N GLY A 111 7.50 18.06 -20.43
CA GLY A 111 6.42 17.25 -19.88
C GLY A 111 5.88 17.72 -18.52
N GLY A 112 6.25 18.91 -18.06
CA GLY A 112 5.82 19.47 -16.77
C GLY A 112 6.62 18.96 -15.56
N HIS A 113 7.71 18.23 -15.78
CA HIS A 113 8.61 17.78 -14.71
C HIS A 113 9.64 18.86 -14.39
N LEU A 114 9.71 19.23 -13.10
CA LEU A 114 10.68 20.19 -12.58
C LEU A 114 12.07 19.55 -12.53
N GLY A 115 13.12 20.33 -12.81
CA GLY A 115 14.50 19.89 -12.61
C GLY A 115 15.13 19.20 -13.81
N ARG A 116 15.28 19.93 -14.92
CA ARG A 116 16.17 19.53 -16.02
C ARG A 116 17.62 19.85 -15.66
N PHE A 117 18.57 19.05 -16.14
CA PHE A 117 19.98 19.36 -16.01
C PHE A 117 20.35 20.52 -16.95
N VAL A 118 20.63 21.69 -16.39
CA VAL A 118 20.93 22.92 -17.14
C VAL A 118 22.38 23.33 -16.91
N ILE A 119 23.07 23.65 -18.00
CA ILE A 119 24.43 24.19 -18.02
C ILE A 119 24.34 25.67 -18.40
N TRP A 120 24.89 26.54 -17.57
CA TRP A 120 24.87 27.99 -17.78
C TRP A 120 26.25 28.49 -18.20
N THR A 121 26.32 29.39 -19.17
CA THR A 121 27.52 30.22 -19.36
C THR A 121 27.60 31.30 -18.29
N GLU A 122 28.79 31.81 -18.00
CA GLU A 122 28.98 32.85 -17.00
C GLU A 122 28.18 34.12 -17.34
N SER A 123 28.31 34.61 -18.58
CA SER A 123 27.49 35.67 -19.16
C SER A 123 25.98 35.41 -19.05
N ALA A 124 25.55 34.16 -19.22
CA ALA A 124 24.15 33.80 -19.08
C ALA A 124 23.66 33.95 -17.64
N PHE A 125 24.48 33.49 -16.69
CA PHE A 125 24.17 33.54 -15.27
C PHE A 125 24.08 34.98 -14.77
N LYS A 126 25.02 35.85 -15.16
CA LYS A 126 25.00 37.28 -14.83
C LYS A 126 23.75 37.99 -15.37
N LYS A 127 23.32 37.67 -16.59
CA LYS A 127 22.11 38.25 -17.20
C LYS A 127 20.80 37.82 -16.55
N LEU A 128 20.75 36.74 -15.76
CA LEU A 128 19.51 36.31 -15.10
C LEU A 128 18.98 37.38 -14.14
N GLU A 129 19.87 38.03 -13.42
CA GLU A 129 19.54 39.10 -12.47
C GLU A 129 18.93 40.31 -13.20
N GLU A 130 19.46 40.69 -14.36
CA GLU A 130 18.87 41.75 -15.18
C GLU A 130 17.46 41.39 -15.70
N VAL A 131 17.26 40.12 -16.07
CA VAL A 131 16.00 39.64 -16.67
C VAL A 131 14.88 39.50 -15.63
N TYR A 132 15.20 38.97 -14.44
CA TYR A 132 14.21 38.60 -13.42
C TYR A 132 14.28 39.45 -12.15
N GLY A 133 15.35 40.20 -11.92
CA GLY A 133 15.59 40.93 -10.68
C GLY A 133 16.03 40.01 -9.54
N THR A 134 16.07 40.57 -8.35
CA THR A 134 16.31 39.86 -7.09
C THR A 134 15.09 40.00 -6.18
N PHE A 135 15.16 39.46 -4.96
CA PHE A 135 14.09 39.67 -3.98
C PHE A 135 14.01 41.13 -3.50
N ASP A 136 15.12 41.87 -3.63
CA ASP A 136 15.26 43.25 -3.17
C ASP A 136 15.14 44.27 -4.32
N ALA A 137 15.57 43.90 -5.53
CA ALA A 137 15.57 44.77 -6.71
C ALA A 137 14.61 44.27 -7.80
N PRO A 138 13.78 45.15 -8.40
CA PRO A 138 12.88 44.76 -9.50
C PRO A 138 13.68 44.41 -10.77
N SER A 139 13.06 43.66 -11.68
CA SER A 139 13.73 43.32 -12.95
C SER A 139 13.91 44.53 -13.86
N LEU A 140 15.06 44.59 -14.54
CA LEU A 140 15.37 45.67 -15.49
C LEU A 140 14.66 45.47 -16.84
N LYS A 141 14.58 44.22 -17.31
CA LYS A 141 13.99 43.92 -18.64
C LYS A 141 12.47 43.73 -18.61
N LYS A 142 11.94 43.06 -17.59
CA LYS A 142 10.51 42.74 -17.53
C LYS A 142 9.75 43.83 -16.78
N LYS A 143 9.10 44.73 -17.52
CA LYS A 143 8.35 45.85 -16.92
C LYS A 143 7.31 45.34 -15.91
N GLY A 144 7.41 45.83 -14.67
CA GLY A 144 6.47 45.50 -13.59
C GLY A 144 6.60 44.09 -13.03
N PHE A 145 7.62 43.32 -13.43
CA PHE A 145 7.85 41.99 -12.89
C PHE A 145 8.63 42.05 -11.58
N ILE A 146 8.15 41.29 -10.60
CA ILE A 146 8.76 41.11 -9.28
C ILE A 146 8.76 39.61 -9.00
N LEU A 147 9.84 39.11 -8.39
CA LEU A 147 9.91 37.70 -8.00
C LEU A 147 8.78 37.35 -7.02
N PRO A 148 8.03 36.25 -7.28
CA PRO A 148 6.99 35.81 -6.36
C PRO A 148 7.56 35.54 -4.96
N ARG A 149 6.95 36.15 -3.95
CA ARG A 149 7.33 35.91 -2.55
C ARG A 149 6.78 34.55 -2.09
N PRO A 150 7.61 33.65 -1.54
CA PRO A 150 7.12 32.40 -0.98
C PRO A 150 6.22 32.69 0.23
N LYS A 151 5.20 31.85 0.46
CA LYS A 151 4.31 31.98 1.62
C LYS A 151 5.03 31.76 2.96
N MET A 152 6.14 31.02 2.93
CA MET A 152 6.98 30.72 4.08
C MET A 152 8.39 31.24 3.82
N ALA A 153 9.01 31.86 4.83
CA ALA A 153 10.40 32.28 4.75
C ALA A 153 11.36 31.08 4.79
N ASN A 154 11.04 30.06 5.59
CA ASN A 154 11.79 28.80 5.67
C ASN A 154 10.85 27.63 5.33
N ALA A 155 11.26 26.79 4.37
CA ALA A 155 10.50 25.61 3.94
C ALA A 155 10.78 24.37 4.80
N ASP A 156 11.82 24.38 5.64
CA ASP A 156 12.15 23.27 6.52
C ASP A 156 11.21 23.23 7.73
N LEU A 157 10.06 22.60 7.52
CA LEU A 157 9.06 22.34 8.56
C LEU A 157 9.62 21.46 9.67
N GLY A 158 10.53 20.53 9.38
CA GLY A 158 11.11 19.65 10.37
C GLY A 158 11.89 20.44 11.42
N ARG A 159 12.70 21.40 10.96
CA ARG A 159 13.43 22.32 11.85
C ARG A 159 12.48 23.18 12.69
N ILE A 160 11.42 23.72 12.09
CA ILE A 160 10.44 24.56 12.81
C ILE A 160 9.70 23.73 13.85
N ILE A 161 9.22 22.53 13.48
CA ILE A 161 8.47 21.65 14.38
C ILE A 161 9.35 21.20 15.54
N ASN A 162 10.63 20.90 15.31
CA ASN A 162 11.56 20.41 16.32
C ASN A 162 12.26 21.53 17.10
N SER A 163 11.89 22.80 16.88
CA SER A 163 12.41 23.93 17.66
C SER A 163 11.89 23.87 19.10
N ASP A 164 12.70 24.35 20.04
CA ASP A 164 12.37 24.31 21.46
C ASP A 164 11.13 25.14 21.79
N GLU A 165 10.92 26.24 21.07
CA GLU A 165 9.76 27.11 21.19
C GLU A 165 8.46 26.38 20.85
N VAL A 166 8.48 25.49 19.85
CA VAL A 166 7.32 24.67 19.49
C VAL A 166 7.20 23.47 20.43
N GLN A 167 8.28 22.73 20.65
CA GLN A 167 8.26 21.49 21.45
C GLN A 167 7.95 21.73 22.92
N SER A 168 8.31 22.88 23.49
CA SER A 168 7.96 23.23 24.87
C SER A 168 6.46 23.40 25.11
N VAL A 169 5.70 23.77 24.07
CA VAL A 169 4.24 23.98 24.14
C VAL A 169 3.45 22.75 23.67
N VAL A 170 4.03 21.93 22.79
CA VAL A 170 3.37 20.75 22.21
C VAL A 170 3.07 19.69 23.28
N LYS A 171 1.83 19.19 23.29
CA LYS A 171 1.42 18.08 24.16
C LYS A 171 2.14 16.79 23.76
N PRO A 172 2.46 15.90 24.72
CA PRO A 172 3.07 14.62 24.41
C PRO A 172 2.16 13.77 23.51
N LEU A 173 2.77 12.94 22.67
CA LEU A 173 2.07 12.07 21.74
C LEU A 173 1.23 11.02 22.48
N ASN A 174 -0.05 10.88 22.11
CA ASN A 174 -0.89 9.78 22.54
C ASN A 174 -0.44 8.47 21.86
N LYS A 175 0.23 7.58 22.61
CA LYS A 175 0.77 6.32 22.08
C LYS A 175 -0.29 5.23 21.87
N GLU A 176 -1.44 5.34 22.53
CA GLU A 176 -2.47 4.30 22.49
C GLU A 176 -3.43 4.49 21.30
N VAL A 177 -3.22 3.72 20.23
CA VAL A 177 -4.21 3.55 19.16
C VAL A 177 -4.99 2.27 19.40
N LYS A 178 -6.16 2.36 20.06
CA LYS A 178 -7.04 1.21 20.30
C LYS A 178 -7.78 0.87 19.01
N ARG A 179 -7.34 -0.20 18.32
CA ARG A 179 -8.07 -0.74 17.17
C ARG A 179 -9.28 -1.53 17.64
N ARG A 180 -10.38 -1.46 16.88
CA ARG A 180 -11.58 -2.24 17.16
C ARG A 180 -11.30 -3.71 16.88
N GLU A 181 -11.21 -4.51 17.93
CA GLU A 181 -11.14 -5.96 17.80
C GLU A 181 -12.52 -6.54 17.42
N LYS A 182 -12.53 -7.72 16.79
CA LYS A 182 -13.78 -8.43 16.50
C LYS A 182 -14.49 -8.75 17.82
N ARG A 183 -15.74 -8.32 17.95
CA ARG A 183 -16.58 -8.61 19.11
C ARG A 183 -16.84 -10.12 19.19
N LYS A 184 -16.23 -10.79 20.17
CA LYS A 184 -16.51 -12.20 20.47
C LYS A 184 -17.82 -12.29 21.24
N ASN A 185 -18.72 -13.18 20.84
CA ASN A 185 -19.96 -13.43 21.58
C ASN A 185 -19.62 -14.10 22.92
N PRO A 186 -19.90 -13.48 24.08
CA PRO A 186 -19.58 -14.08 25.36
C PRO A 186 -20.31 -15.41 25.54
N LEU A 187 -21.61 -15.51 25.27
CA LEU A 187 -22.38 -16.74 25.52
C LEU A 187 -21.83 -17.99 24.80
N LYS A 188 -21.15 -17.81 23.67
CA LYS A 188 -20.52 -18.91 22.91
C LYS A 188 -19.01 -19.05 23.16
N ASN A 189 -18.34 -18.03 23.69
CA ASN A 189 -16.89 -18.02 23.88
C ASN A 189 -16.54 -17.97 25.37
N VAL A 190 -16.02 -19.08 25.89
CA VAL A 190 -15.70 -19.25 27.32
C VAL A 190 -14.72 -18.19 27.83
N ALA A 191 -13.68 -17.83 27.08
CA ALA A 191 -12.72 -16.81 27.49
C ALA A 191 -13.37 -15.41 27.56
N ALA A 192 -14.31 -15.12 26.65
CA ALA A 192 -15.06 -13.87 26.68
C ALA A 192 -16.07 -13.83 27.85
N VAL A 193 -16.73 -14.95 28.20
CA VAL A 193 -17.56 -15.00 29.42
C VAL A 193 -16.70 -14.83 30.65
N LEU A 194 -15.57 -15.54 30.76
CA LEU A 194 -14.72 -15.49 31.96
C LEU A 194 -14.15 -14.09 32.20
N LYS A 195 -13.84 -13.35 31.13
CA LYS A 195 -13.44 -11.94 31.23
C LYS A 195 -14.54 -11.04 31.79
N LEU A 196 -15.82 -11.37 31.52
CA LEU A 196 -16.98 -10.59 31.99
C LEU A 196 -17.51 -11.07 33.35
N ASN A 197 -17.48 -12.38 33.59
CA ASN A 197 -17.99 -13.05 34.78
C ASN A 197 -16.99 -14.14 35.24
N PRO A 198 -16.15 -13.82 36.24
CA PRO A 198 -15.21 -14.78 36.82
C PRO A 198 -15.88 -16.00 37.47
N TYR A 199 -17.10 -15.86 38.01
CA TYR A 199 -17.86 -16.96 38.64
C TYR A 199 -18.39 -17.99 37.65
N PHE A 200 -18.38 -17.70 36.34
CA PHE A 200 -18.86 -18.65 35.34
C PHE A 200 -18.08 -19.97 35.35
N GLY A 201 -16.77 -19.91 35.63
CA GLY A 201 -15.92 -21.10 35.71
C GLY A 201 -16.30 -22.02 36.87
N THR A 202 -16.57 -21.46 38.06
CA THR A 202 -16.97 -22.23 39.24
C THR A 202 -18.37 -22.79 39.08
N ALA A 203 -19.32 -21.98 38.60
CA ALA A 203 -20.69 -22.42 38.33
C ALA A 203 -20.72 -23.61 37.35
N ARG A 204 -19.92 -23.56 36.27
CA ARG A 204 -19.83 -24.66 35.30
C ARG A 204 -19.24 -25.93 35.91
N LYS A 205 -18.19 -25.82 36.73
CA LYS A 205 -17.61 -26.97 37.46
C LYS A 205 -18.64 -27.60 38.39
N MET A 206 -19.34 -26.78 39.19
CA MET A 206 -20.39 -27.26 40.10
C MET A 206 -21.52 -27.96 39.34
N ALA A 207 -21.95 -27.40 38.20
CA ALA A 207 -22.97 -28.02 37.36
C ALA A 207 -22.53 -29.41 36.84
N THR A 208 -21.29 -29.54 36.36
CA THR A 208 -20.77 -30.84 35.88
C THR A 208 -20.68 -31.90 36.98
N LEU A 209 -20.25 -31.51 38.19
CA LEU A 209 -20.21 -32.41 39.34
C LEU A 209 -21.62 -32.85 39.76
N ALA A 210 -22.58 -31.91 39.78
CA ALA A 210 -23.96 -32.20 40.10
C ALA A 210 -24.62 -33.13 39.06
N GLU A 211 -24.32 -32.95 37.77
CA GLU A 211 -24.81 -33.82 36.69
C GLU A 211 -24.26 -35.25 36.83
N ALA A 212 -22.95 -35.41 37.07
CA ALA A 212 -22.34 -36.70 37.31
C ALA A 212 -22.98 -37.43 38.51
N ALA A 213 -23.23 -36.71 39.61
CA ALA A 213 -23.92 -37.24 40.77
C ALA A 213 -25.37 -37.68 40.45
N ARG A 214 -26.11 -36.87 39.67
CA ARG A 214 -27.48 -37.20 39.23
C ARG A 214 -27.54 -38.44 38.35
N ILE A 215 -26.60 -38.60 37.41
CA ILE A 215 -26.54 -39.78 36.53
C ILE A 215 -26.30 -41.05 37.36
N LYS A 216 -25.36 -40.99 38.30
CA LYS A 216 -25.05 -42.10 39.22
C LYS A 216 -26.28 -42.48 40.05
N ALA A 217 -26.91 -41.50 40.71
CA ALA A 217 -28.11 -41.73 41.52
C ALA A 217 -29.29 -42.27 40.69
N ARG A 218 -29.47 -41.80 39.44
CA ARG A 218 -30.51 -42.31 38.54
C ARG A 218 -30.26 -43.77 38.18
N LYS A 219 -29.00 -44.15 37.90
CA LYS A 219 -28.63 -45.53 37.57
C LYS A 219 -28.88 -46.45 38.77
N GLU A 220 -28.44 -46.06 39.97
CA GLU A 220 -28.66 -46.82 41.20
C GLU A 220 -30.16 -47.00 41.50
N LYS A 221 -30.97 -45.95 41.33
CA LYS A 221 -32.43 -46.02 41.50
C LYS A 221 -33.11 -46.89 40.44
N LEU A 222 -32.58 -46.92 39.21
CA LEU A 222 -33.07 -47.81 38.16
C LEU A 222 -32.73 -49.27 38.53
N ASP A 223 -31.49 -49.53 38.92
CA ASP A 223 -31.03 -50.86 39.30
C ASP A 223 -31.75 -51.40 40.56
N SER A 224 -32.11 -50.55 41.52
CA SER A 224 -32.92 -50.94 42.68
C SER A 224 -34.38 -51.24 42.35
N LYS A 225 -34.94 -50.59 41.31
CA LYS A 225 -36.30 -50.85 40.81
C LYS A 225 -36.37 -52.04 39.86
N ARG A 226 -35.24 -52.42 39.26
CA ARG A 226 -35.11 -53.68 38.53
C ARG A 226 -35.07 -54.83 39.53
N THR A 227 -36.23 -55.40 39.83
CA THR A 227 -36.25 -56.76 40.37
C THR A 227 -35.65 -57.69 39.31
N LYS A 228 -34.55 -58.37 39.65
CA LYS A 228 -34.05 -59.47 38.82
C LYS A 228 -35.04 -60.62 38.97
N LEU A 229 -36.09 -60.64 38.14
CA LEU A 229 -36.98 -61.79 38.03
C LEU A 229 -36.12 -63.04 37.81
N SER A 230 -36.45 -64.13 38.49
CA SER A 230 -35.76 -65.40 38.22
C SER A 230 -35.94 -65.75 36.73
N PRO A 231 -34.99 -66.46 36.09
CA PRO A 231 -35.11 -66.83 34.68
C PRO A 231 -36.46 -67.51 34.37
N GLU A 232 -36.99 -68.26 35.33
CA GLU A 232 -38.28 -68.97 35.23
C GLU A 232 -39.47 -68.02 35.33
N GLU A 233 -39.43 -67.02 36.22
CA GLU A 233 -40.50 -66.01 36.34
C GLU A 233 -40.55 -65.10 35.12
N ALA A 234 -39.37 -64.69 34.62
CA ALA A 234 -39.26 -63.95 33.38
C ALA A 234 -39.76 -64.76 32.17
N ALA A 235 -39.52 -66.08 32.16
CA ALA A 235 -40.06 -66.98 31.15
C ALA A 235 -41.58 -67.11 31.26
N LYS A 236 -42.16 -67.20 32.47
CA LYS A 236 -43.62 -67.23 32.70
C LYS A 236 -44.31 -65.95 32.22
N VAL A 237 -43.77 -64.77 32.51
CA VAL A 237 -44.33 -63.49 32.03
C VAL A 237 -44.23 -63.39 30.50
N LYS A 238 -43.09 -63.77 29.92
CA LYS A 238 -42.95 -63.83 28.45
C LYS A 238 -43.85 -64.88 27.82
N ALA A 239 -44.10 -66.00 28.48
CA ALA A 239 -44.99 -67.07 28.03
C ALA A 239 -46.45 -66.61 28.06
N ALA A 240 -46.89 -65.92 29.11
CA ALA A 240 -48.23 -65.32 29.19
C ALA A 240 -48.46 -64.31 28.05
N GLY A 241 -47.48 -63.42 27.80
CA GLY A 241 -47.54 -62.49 26.67
C GLY A 241 -47.55 -63.19 25.31
N LYS A 242 -46.71 -64.22 25.12
CA LYS A 242 -46.69 -65.03 23.88
C LYS A 242 -47.97 -65.86 23.68
N ALA A 243 -48.57 -66.36 24.75
CA ALA A 243 -49.82 -67.12 24.71
C ALA A 243 -50.98 -66.24 24.24
N TRP A 244 -51.11 -65.04 24.82
CA TRP A 244 -52.08 -64.03 24.38
C TRP A 244 -51.86 -63.63 22.90
N TYR A 245 -50.60 -63.47 22.50
CA TYR A 245 -50.30 -63.15 21.11
C TYR A 245 -50.59 -64.32 20.14
N LYS A 246 -50.39 -65.57 20.58
CA LYS A 246 -50.75 -66.77 19.80
C LYS A 246 -52.25 -66.93 19.62
N THR A 247 -53.06 -66.61 20.63
CA THR A 247 -54.54 -66.60 20.51
C THR A 247 -55.05 -65.57 19.50
N MET A 248 -54.22 -64.61 19.08
CA MET A 248 -54.57 -63.57 18.10
C MET A 248 -54.04 -63.84 16.68
N ILE A 249 -53.36 -64.96 16.43
CA ILE A 249 -52.64 -65.21 15.16
C ILE A 249 -53.33 -66.24 14.23
N SER A 250 -54.40 -66.95 14.63
CA SER A 250 -55.06 -67.92 13.74
C SER A 250 -56.60 -67.91 13.79
N ASP A 251 -57.24 -67.40 12.74
CA ASP A 251 -58.66 -67.61 12.42
C ASP A 251 -58.87 -68.88 11.57
N SER A 252 -58.20 -69.98 11.89
CA SER A 252 -58.45 -71.28 11.25
C SER A 252 -58.31 -72.44 12.25
N ASP A 253 -59.38 -73.22 12.36
CA ASP A 253 -59.66 -74.52 13.03
C ASP A 253 -59.17 -74.77 14.47
N TYR A 254 -58.20 -74.04 15.01
CA TYR A 254 -57.74 -74.17 16.41
C TYR A 254 -58.31 -73.10 17.35
N ALA A 255 -58.84 -72.00 16.82
CA ALA A 255 -59.54 -70.99 17.62
C ALA A 255 -60.91 -71.49 18.13
N GLU A 256 -61.48 -72.50 17.48
CA GLU A 256 -62.83 -72.98 17.81
C GLU A 256 -62.87 -73.68 19.16
N PHE A 257 -61.82 -74.39 19.61
CA PHE A 257 -61.82 -75.11 20.90
C PHE A 257 -61.77 -74.18 22.13
N ASP A 258 -60.94 -73.14 22.10
CA ASP A 258 -60.86 -72.16 23.20
C ASP A 258 -62.11 -71.27 23.24
N ASN A 259 -62.65 -70.92 22.07
CA ASN A 259 -63.93 -70.21 22.00
C ASN A 259 -65.09 -71.08 22.48
N PHE A 260 -65.14 -72.38 22.15
CA PHE A 260 -66.18 -73.30 22.60
C PHE A 260 -66.18 -73.49 24.12
N SER A 261 -65.00 -73.68 24.72
CA SER A 261 -64.88 -73.84 26.18
C SER A 261 -65.32 -72.59 26.93
N LYS A 262 -64.95 -71.40 26.43
CA LYS A 262 -65.40 -70.13 26.99
C LYS A 262 -66.91 -69.90 26.79
N TRP A 263 -67.48 -70.32 25.66
CA TRP A 263 -68.92 -70.16 25.40
C TRP A 263 -69.77 -71.09 26.28
N LEU A 264 -69.40 -72.36 26.38
CA LEU A 264 -70.09 -73.34 27.23
C LEU A 264 -70.03 -72.96 28.73
N GLY A 265 -68.93 -72.37 29.18
CA GLY A 265 -68.78 -71.90 30.56
C GLY A 265 -69.46 -70.55 30.85
N VAL A 266 -69.95 -69.83 29.84
CA VAL A 266 -70.68 -68.56 29.99
C VAL A 266 -72.19 -68.75 29.89
N THR A 267 -72.67 -69.81 29.23
CA THR A 267 -74.10 -70.16 29.17
C THR A 267 -74.46 -71.26 30.17
N GLN A 268 -74.50 -70.91 31.45
CA GLN A 268 -75.36 -71.54 32.47
C GLN A 268 -75.65 -70.51 33.58
#